data_AF-A0AAU4BFW6-F1
#
_entry.id   AF-A0AAU4BFW6-F1
#
_cell.length_a   1.000
_cell.length_b   1.000
_cell.length_c   1.000
_cell.angle_alpha   90.00
_cell.angle_beta   90.00
_cell.angle_gamma   90.00
#
_symmetry.space_group_name_H-M   'P 1'
#
loop_
_entity.id
_entity.type
_entity.pdbx_description
1 polymer ?
#
loop_
_entity_poly.entity_id
_entity_poly.type
_entity_poly.pdbx_seq_one_letter_code
_entity_poly.pdbx_strand_id
1 'polypeptide(L)'
;MSDDASTPTEVNSLTDHPGWFGSGYEGSNGTIILGIHADWPAYPCAPGGGHGLFDLAQFPKDTLFEPLSDIDRCVLFSAYNFDPKKQGPPGDPWSRDTFQVAVWHEDLIALEEQGLIRGVTPISEREWRLRQHVEAGWKWGRKLYTEKEGEFLPVDWPELPPSRPDDEMFGHDLDYPAFEHEGRDSLVSITPSGWDLVTQELAASLEVPTSLPDLRKLLDSELYDSAVREVGIAIESALREAVGVEDGYGQKLAGDFVAHMKDELFAYNTILEIFRLRLRTFFKFVRNPHAHNKIELASAHALALIAHSLHLLDDIQQISRDKNA
;
A
#
# COMPACT_ATOMS: atom_id res chain seq x y z
N MET A 1 38.52 38.55 5.76
CA MET A 1 38.15 37.28 6.40
C MET A 1 36.63 37.30 6.46
N SER A 2 35.98 37.22 5.29
CA SER A 2 35.58 35.99 4.59
C SER A 2 34.49 35.25 5.36
N ASP A 3 33.26 35.67 5.07
CA ASP A 3 32.09 34.84 4.78
C ASP A 3 32.20 33.38 5.23
N ASP A 4 31.53 33.06 6.34
CA ASP A 4 31.07 31.70 6.55
C ASP A 4 29.60 31.67 6.14
N ALA A 5 29.39 31.11 4.95
CA ALA A 5 28.12 30.96 4.31
C ALA A 5 27.19 30.17 5.23
N SER A 6 26.24 30.88 5.82
CA SER A 6 25.03 30.31 6.42
C SER A 6 24.43 29.35 5.40
N THR A 7 24.61 28.06 5.67
CA THR A 7 23.94 26.97 4.96
C THR A 7 22.44 27.28 4.95
N PRO A 8 21.75 27.20 3.80
CA PRO A 8 20.31 27.41 3.77
C PRO A 8 19.70 26.45 4.79
N THR A 9 19.00 27.00 5.76
CA THR A 9 18.18 26.18 6.64
C THR A 9 17.08 25.65 5.75
N GLU A 10 17.13 24.36 5.40
CA GLU A 10 16.02 23.70 4.71
C GLU A 10 14.76 24.00 5.51
N VAL A 11 13.87 24.79 4.90
CA VAL A 11 12.56 25.10 5.44
C VAL A 11 11.73 23.86 5.13
N ASN A 12 11.66 22.93 6.08
CA ASN A 12 10.72 21.81 5.98
C ASN A 12 9.32 22.40 6.07
N SER A 13 8.56 22.39 4.98
CA SER A 13 7.19 22.91 4.98
C SER A 13 6.25 21.88 5.61
N LEU A 14 5.29 22.34 6.41
CA LEU A 14 4.21 21.48 6.92
C LEU A 14 3.35 20.89 5.78
N THR A 15 3.37 21.52 4.60
CA THR A 15 2.71 21.04 3.37
C THR A 15 3.48 19.92 2.68
N ASP A 16 4.72 19.63 3.09
CA ASP A 16 5.53 18.52 2.57
C ASP A 16 5.20 17.19 3.28
N HIS A 17 4.41 17.24 4.37
CA HIS A 17 3.99 16.07 5.18
C HIS A 17 2.48 16.13 5.46
N PRO A 18 1.67 15.71 4.50
CA PRO A 18 0.26 16.05 4.49
C PRO A 18 -0.64 14.92 5.06
N GLY A 19 -1.32 15.15 6.21
CA GLY A 19 -2.22 14.21 6.92
C GLY A 19 -3.82 14.30 7.07
N TRP A 20 -4.64 13.34 6.59
CA TRP A 20 -6.08 12.95 6.74
C TRP A 20 -7.16 13.99 7.02
N PHE A 21 -8.13 14.09 6.09
CA PHE A 21 -9.25 15.06 6.16
C PHE A 21 -10.61 14.46 6.56
N GLY A 22 -10.67 13.18 6.92
CA GLY A 22 -11.93 12.51 7.20
C GLY A 22 -12.40 11.59 6.07
N SER A 23 -13.36 10.73 6.41
CA SER A 23 -14.25 10.07 5.45
C SER A 23 -15.54 10.89 5.34
N GLY A 24 -15.88 11.35 4.14
CA GLY A 24 -17.16 12.00 3.85
C GLY A 24 -18.07 11.08 3.05
N TYR A 25 -19.33 10.95 3.46
CA TYR A 25 -20.39 10.42 2.60
C TYR A 25 -20.75 11.49 1.58
N GLU A 26 -20.49 11.25 0.29
CA GLU A 26 -21.08 12.06 -0.76
C GLU A 26 -22.16 11.25 -1.49
N GLY A 27 -23.42 11.63 -1.27
CA GLY A 27 -24.57 11.16 -2.04
C GLY A 27 -25.22 9.85 -1.56
N SER A 28 -26.46 9.65 -2.00
CA SER A 28 -27.32 8.50 -1.73
C SER A 28 -26.81 7.15 -2.26
N ASN A 29 -25.58 7.10 -2.77
CA ASN A 29 -25.02 5.98 -3.52
C ASN A 29 -23.81 5.33 -2.81
N GLY A 30 -23.43 5.79 -1.62
CA GLY A 30 -22.46 5.09 -0.77
C GLY A 30 -20.98 5.21 -1.17
N THR A 31 -20.62 6.22 -1.97
CA THR A 31 -19.21 6.45 -2.33
C THR A 31 -18.42 6.95 -1.12
N ILE A 32 -17.39 6.19 -0.74
CA ILE A 32 -16.44 6.56 0.32
C ILE A 32 -15.33 7.40 -0.32
N ILE A 33 -15.19 8.66 0.09
CA ILE A 33 -14.05 9.49 -0.28
C ILE A 33 -12.94 9.28 0.77
N LEU A 34 -11.81 8.70 0.34
CA LEU A 34 -10.61 8.52 1.15
C LEU A 34 -9.70 9.75 0.98
N GLY A 35 -9.63 10.62 1.97
CA GLY A 35 -8.75 11.79 1.95
C GLY A 35 -7.46 11.56 2.73
N ILE A 36 -6.45 10.92 2.15
CA ILE A 36 -5.05 10.94 2.63
C ILE A 36 -4.34 12.01 1.81
N HIS A 37 -3.69 13.00 2.44
CA HIS A 37 -3.08 14.10 1.68
C HIS A 37 -1.60 13.93 1.37
N ALA A 38 -0.96 12.88 1.85
CA ALA A 38 0.40 12.54 1.45
C ALA A 38 0.48 12.25 -0.04
N ASP A 39 1.39 12.90 -0.76
CA ASP A 39 1.72 12.58 -2.16
C ASP A 39 2.59 11.30 -2.18
N TRP A 40 1.97 10.19 -1.77
CA TRP A 40 2.60 8.89 -1.73
C TRP A 40 2.39 8.14 -3.04
N PRO A 41 3.36 7.32 -3.45
CA PRO A 41 3.24 6.46 -4.61
C PRO A 41 2.29 5.26 -4.39
N ALA A 42 1.76 5.08 -3.17
CA ALA A 42 0.84 4.02 -2.78
C ALA A 42 -0.08 4.50 -1.64
N TYR A 43 -1.33 4.04 -1.66
CA TYR A 43 -2.34 4.34 -0.63
C TYR A 43 -2.98 3.04 -0.13
N PRO A 44 -3.39 2.97 1.16
CA PRO A 44 -3.99 1.78 1.74
C PRO A 44 -5.41 1.56 1.20
N CYS A 45 -5.89 0.31 1.26
CA CYS A 45 -7.32 0.04 1.14
C CYS A 45 -8.11 0.64 2.32
N ALA A 46 -9.44 0.65 2.24
CA ALA A 46 -10.29 1.19 3.31
C ALA A 46 -9.99 0.50 4.68
N PRO A 47 -10.04 1.22 5.80
CA PRO A 47 -9.79 0.67 7.15
C PRO A 47 -10.79 -0.44 7.54
N GLY A 48 -10.43 -1.33 8.47
CA GLY A 48 -11.29 -2.46 8.84
C GLY A 48 -10.64 -3.70 9.48
N GLY A 49 -9.37 -3.68 9.87
CA GLY A 49 -8.71 -4.72 10.68
C GLY A 49 -8.13 -5.92 9.92
N GLY A 50 -8.48 -6.10 8.64
CA GLY A 50 -8.06 -7.28 7.85
C GLY A 50 -7.48 -6.97 6.47
N HIS A 51 -7.65 -5.75 5.95
CA HIS A 51 -7.24 -5.42 4.58
C HIS A 51 -5.74 -5.29 4.43
N GLY A 52 -5.03 -4.79 5.46
CA GLY A 52 -3.58 -4.71 5.47
C GLY A 52 -2.88 -6.04 5.20
N LEU A 53 -3.44 -7.17 5.65
CA LEU A 53 -2.83 -8.48 5.38
C LEU A 53 -2.92 -8.85 3.90
N PHE A 54 -4.04 -8.55 3.25
CA PHE A 54 -4.24 -8.76 1.82
C PHE A 54 -3.35 -7.82 0.99
N ASP A 55 -3.21 -6.56 1.41
CA ASP A 55 -2.32 -5.58 0.76
C ASP A 55 -0.85 -6.00 0.83
N LEU A 56 -0.41 -6.60 1.94
CA LEU A 56 0.93 -7.18 2.05
C LEU A 56 1.06 -8.49 1.24
N ALA A 57 0.00 -9.30 1.17
CA ALA A 57 0.01 -10.60 0.51
C ALA A 57 0.01 -10.54 -1.03
N GLN A 58 -0.19 -9.35 -1.62
CA GLN A 58 -0.01 -9.14 -3.06
C GLN A 58 1.46 -9.32 -3.52
N PHE A 59 2.41 -9.28 -2.57
CA PHE A 59 3.82 -9.53 -2.83
C PHE A 59 4.18 -11.00 -2.63
N PRO A 60 5.24 -11.52 -3.29
CA PRO A 60 5.68 -12.89 -3.09
C PRO A 60 6.02 -13.21 -1.63
N LYS A 61 5.96 -14.49 -1.28
CA LYS A 61 6.47 -14.99 0.00
C LYS A 61 7.92 -14.54 0.23
N ASP A 62 8.26 -14.31 1.50
CA ASP A 62 9.57 -13.84 1.97
C ASP A 62 9.93 -12.38 1.63
N THR A 63 8.96 -11.61 1.11
CA THR A 63 9.05 -10.15 0.99
C THR A 63 9.23 -9.52 2.37
N LEU A 64 10.13 -8.54 2.44
CA LEU A 64 10.35 -7.69 3.61
C LEU A 64 9.85 -6.28 3.31
N PHE A 65 9.29 -5.65 4.34
CA PHE A 65 8.70 -4.32 4.26
C PHE A 65 9.43 -3.38 5.23
N GLU A 66 10.14 -2.41 4.67
CA GLU A 66 10.84 -1.37 5.43
C GLU A 66 9.95 -0.13 5.55
N PRO A 67 9.67 0.37 6.77
CA PRO A 67 8.86 1.58 6.93
C PRO A 67 9.61 2.80 6.35
N LEU A 68 8.92 3.58 5.53
CA LEU A 68 9.45 4.79 4.90
C LEU A 68 8.87 6.06 5.48
N SER A 69 7.58 6.04 5.78
CA SER A 69 6.83 7.22 6.18
C SER A 69 5.61 6.81 6.97
N ASP A 70 5.29 7.57 8.01
CA ASP A 70 4.12 7.35 8.86
C ASP A 70 3.34 8.66 8.95
N ILE A 71 2.19 8.68 8.30
CA ILE A 71 1.30 9.84 8.20
C ILE A 71 -0.12 9.31 8.34
N ASP A 72 -0.95 9.99 9.14
CA ASP A 72 -2.40 9.67 9.28
C ASP A 72 -2.78 8.34 9.86
N ARG A 73 -1.96 7.79 10.74
CA ARG A 73 -2.17 6.42 11.19
C ARG A 73 -2.07 5.43 10.03
N CYS A 74 -1.31 5.77 9.00
CA CYS A 74 -0.98 4.90 7.89
C CYS A 74 0.54 4.89 7.72
N VAL A 75 1.12 3.73 7.44
CA VAL A 75 2.55 3.60 7.21
C VAL A 75 2.79 3.16 5.78
N LEU A 76 3.60 3.93 5.07
CA LEU A 76 4.15 3.56 3.76
C LEU A 76 5.38 2.68 3.96
N PHE A 77 5.39 1.53 3.31
CA PHE A 77 6.50 0.60 3.31
C PHE A 77 7.16 0.50 1.93
N SER A 78 8.47 0.30 1.91
CA SER A 78 9.21 -0.20 0.76
C SER A 78 9.26 -1.71 0.80
N ALA A 79 8.76 -2.37 -0.25
CA ALA A 79 8.89 -3.81 -0.41
C ALA A 79 10.23 -4.16 -1.06
N TYR A 80 10.93 -5.16 -0.52
CA TYR A 80 12.13 -5.72 -1.11
C TYR A 80 12.32 -7.20 -0.73
N ASN A 81 13.42 -7.81 -1.18
CA ASN A 81 13.72 -9.24 -0.97
C ASN A 81 12.73 -10.22 -1.65
N PHE A 82 11.84 -9.71 -2.52
CA PHE A 82 10.94 -10.52 -3.35
C PHE A 82 11.61 -11.11 -4.61
N ASP A 83 12.78 -10.60 -5.00
CA ASP A 83 13.55 -11.07 -6.17
C ASP A 83 14.87 -11.66 -5.67
N PRO A 84 15.16 -12.95 -5.90
CA PRO A 84 16.42 -13.57 -5.50
C PRO A 84 17.67 -12.86 -6.02
N LYS A 85 17.55 -12.08 -7.10
CA LYS A 85 18.65 -11.28 -7.68
C LYS A 85 18.78 -9.89 -7.05
N LYS A 86 17.79 -9.45 -6.27
CA LYS A 86 17.73 -8.12 -5.63
C LYS A 86 17.21 -8.25 -4.20
N GLN A 87 18.08 -8.73 -3.31
CA GLN A 87 17.76 -8.99 -1.91
C GLN A 87 17.89 -7.76 -0.99
N GLY A 88 18.48 -6.67 -1.47
CA GLY A 88 18.63 -5.43 -0.69
C GLY A 88 17.51 -4.42 -0.94
N PRO A 89 17.38 -3.40 -0.07
CA PRO A 89 16.45 -2.30 -0.28
C PRO A 89 16.77 -1.54 -1.58
N PRO A 90 15.78 -0.88 -2.19
CA PRO A 90 15.98 -0.09 -3.38
C PRO A 90 16.94 1.07 -3.11
N GLY A 91 17.74 1.45 -4.13
CA GLY A 91 18.65 2.59 -3.98
C GLY A 91 17.94 3.94 -3.80
N ASP A 92 16.72 4.07 -4.33
CA ASP A 92 15.82 5.19 -4.09
C ASP A 92 14.44 4.64 -3.67
N PRO A 93 14.10 4.66 -2.37
CA PRO A 93 12.82 4.13 -1.89
C PRO A 93 11.61 4.99 -2.27
N TRP A 94 11.83 6.24 -2.69
CA TRP A 94 10.78 7.18 -3.12
C TRP A 94 10.55 7.17 -4.63
N SER A 95 11.39 6.45 -5.37
CA SER A 95 11.20 6.27 -6.80
C SER A 95 9.81 5.71 -7.07
N ARG A 96 9.14 6.27 -8.09
CA ARG A 96 7.89 5.72 -8.61
C ARG A 96 8.07 4.32 -9.22
N ASP A 97 9.30 3.86 -9.37
CA ASP A 97 9.63 2.52 -9.83
C ASP A 97 9.87 1.50 -8.72
N THR A 98 9.94 1.96 -7.48
CA THR A 98 9.98 1.12 -6.29
C THR A 98 8.59 0.53 -6.04
N PHE A 99 8.56 -0.65 -5.43
CA PHE A 99 7.30 -1.25 -4.99
C PHE A 99 7.04 -0.80 -3.56
N GLN A 100 6.01 0.02 -3.37
CA GLN A 100 5.55 0.41 -2.05
C GLN A 100 4.18 -0.18 -1.73
N VAL A 101 3.84 -0.21 -0.45
CA VAL A 101 2.50 -0.55 0.04
C VAL A 101 2.23 0.29 1.27
N ALA A 102 0.99 0.75 1.43
CA ALA A 102 0.59 1.54 2.59
C ALA A 102 -0.41 0.73 3.42
N VAL A 103 -0.27 0.74 4.74
CA VAL A 103 -1.10 -0.06 5.66
C VAL A 103 -1.49 0.78 6.88
N TRP A 104 -2.73 0.67 7.34
CA TRP A 104 -3.22 1.37 8.53
C TRP A 104 -2.57 0.85 9.82
N HIS A 105 -2.40 1.73 10.80
CA HIS A 105 -1.90 1.42 12.15
C HIS A 105 -2.77 0.34 12.82
N GLU A 106 -4.09 0.49 12.75
CA GLU A 106 -5.04 -0.48 13.32
C GLU A 106 -4.85 -1.88 12.75
N ASP A 107 -4.60 -1.99 11.44
CA ASP A 107 -4.33 -3.27 10.79
C ASP A 107 -2.99 -3.84 11.24
N LEU A 108 -1.92 -3.04 11.26
CA LEU A 108 -0.60 -3.49 11.67
C LEU A 108 -0.60 -4.04 13.10
N ILE A 109 -1.26 -3.34 14.02
CA ILE A 109 -1.34 -3.73 15.43
C ILE A 109 -2.17 -5.00 15.57
N ALA A 110 -3.38 -5.01 14.99
CA ALA A 110 -4.26 -6.18 15.07
C ALA A 110 -3.62 -7.44 14.46
N LEU A 111 -2.88 -7.30 13.36
CA LEU A 111 -2.20 -8.40 12.69
C LEU A 111 -1.00 -8.92 13.47
N GLU A 112 -0.24 -8.04 14.13
CA GLU A 112 0.87 -8.44 15.02
C GLU A 112 0.32 -9.16 16.26
N GLU A 113 -0.72 -8.63 16.90
CA GLU A 113 -1.38 -9.24 18.06
C GLU A 113 -1.90 -10.66 17.76
N GLN A 114 -2.40 -10.87 16.54
CA GLN A 114 -2.85 -12.18 16.05
C GLN A 114 -1.68 -13.09 15.62
N GLY A 115 -0.44 -12.60 15.60
CA GLY A 115 0.74 -13.33 15.12
C GLY A 115 0.68 -13.64 13.63
N LEU A 116 -0.01 -12.81 12.84
CA LEU A 116 -0.15 -12.96 11.38
C LEU A 116 0.97 -12.23 10.64
N ILE A 117 1.44 -11.11 11.19
CA ILE A 117 2.69 -10.46 10.80
C ILE A 117 3.68 -10.49 11.96
N ARG A 118 4.91 -10.10 11.68
CA ARG A 118 5.92 -9.83 12.68
C ARG A 118 6.62 -8.51 12.38
N GLY A 119 7.19 -7.92 13.41
CA GLY A 119 8.11 -6.80 13.30
C GLY A 119 7.49 -5.45 13.62
N VAL A 120 6.27 -5.45 14.16
CA VAL A 120 5.59 -4.30 14.74
C VAL A 120 5.62 -4.41 16.26
N THR A 121 5.89 -3.31 16.95
CA THR A 121 5.78 -3.19 18.40
C THR A 121 4.74 -2.12 18.73
N PRO A 122 3.58 -2.47 19.32
CA PRO A 122 2.59 -1.48 19.72
C PRO A 122 3.14 -0.53 20.80
N ILE A 123 2.98 0.76 20.59
CA ILE A 123 3.44 1.84 21.47
C ILE A 123 2.33 2.87 21.71
N SER A 124 2.49 3.68 22.76
CA SER A 124 1.53 4.74 23.09
C SER A 124 1.60 5.91 22.10
N GLU A 125 0.50 6.68 21.96
CA GLU A 125 0.49 7.93 21.17
C GLU A 125 1.60 8.88 21.63
N ARG A 126 1.82 8.98 22.95
CA ARG A 126 2.84 9.86 23.52
C ARG A 126 4.23 9.47 23.04
N GLU A 127 4.55 8.18 23.08
CA GLU A 127 5.82 7.65 22.62
C GLU A 127 5.99 7.84 21.11
N TRP A 128 4.94 7.57 20.34
CA TRP A 128 4.93 7.79 18.90
C TRP A 128 5.21 9.25 18.54
N ARG A 129 4.54 10.21 19.19
CA ARG A 129 4.81 11.65 18.98
C ARG A 129 6.22 12.06 19.38
N LEU A 130 6.76 11.47 20.46
CA LEU A 130 8.14 11.73 20.87
C LEU A 130 9.12 11.29 19.79
N ARG A 131 8.92 10.12 19.18
CA ARG A 131 9.75 9.62 18.06
C ARG A 131 9.65 10.55 16.85
N GLN A 132 8.43 10.92 16.44
CA GLN A 132 8.19 11.88 15.35
C GLN A 132 8.90 13.21 15.58
N HIS A 133 8.87 13.73 16.81
CA HIS A 133 9.61 14.94 17.17
C HIS A 133 11.13 14.75 16.99
N VAL A 134 11.68 13.63 17.49
CA VAL A 134 13.11 13.31 17.35
C VAL A 134 13.52 13.17 15.88
N GLU A 135 12.75 12.44 15.07
CA GLU A 135 12.98 12.23 13.63
C GLU A 135 12.96 13.54 12.84
N ALA A 136 12.01 14.42 13.13
CA ALA A 136 11.93 15.73 12.51
C ALA A 136 13.02 16.72 13.00
N GLY A 137 13.97 16.24 13.80
CA GLY A 137 15.10 17.01 14.30
C GLY A 137 14.70 18.07 15.30
N TRP A 138 13.68 17.79 16.13
CA TRP A 138 13.26 18.66 17.23
C TRP A 138 14.46 18.94 18.14
N LYS A 139 14.88 20.20 18.12
CA LYS A 139 15.85 20.79 19.05
C LYS A 139 15.14 21.91 19.77
N TRP A 140 15.41 22.06 21.06
CA TRP A 140 14.87 23.15 21.86
C TRP A 140 15.12 24.50 21.15
N GLY A 141 14.06 25.21 20.76
CA GLY A 141 14.13 26.48 20.03
C GLY A 141 13.92 26.45 18.50
N ARG A 142 13.77 25.28 17.85
CA ARG A 142 13.36 25.19 16.44
C ARG A 142 11.85 25.40 16.30
N LYS A 143 11.44 26.35 15.45
CA LYS A 143 10.02 26.62 15.12
C LYS A 143 9.62 25.86 13.86
N LEU A 144 8.41 25.32 13.84
CA LEU A 144 7.78 24.89 12.60
C LEU A 144 7.30 26.12 11.85
N TYR A 145 7.12 26.02 10.54
CA TYR A 145 6.53 27.08 9.74
C TYR A 145 5.39 26.51 8.90
N THR A 146 4.28 27.24 8.83
CA THR A 146 3.17 26.97 7.90
C THR A 146 3.09 28.08 6.89
N GLU A 147 2.88 27.76 5.62
CA GLU A 147 2.57 28.77 4.61
C GLU A 147 1.07 29.12 4.68
N LYS A 148 0.75 30.40 4.80
CA LYS A 148 -0.61 30.94 4.65
C LYS A 148 -0.56 32.17 3.75
N GLU A 149 -1.28 32.12 2.63
CA GLU A 149 -1.36 33.24 1.68
C GLU A 149 0.01 33.74 1.16
N GLY A 150 1.00 32.84 1.06
CA GLY A 150 2.37 33.17 0.64
C GLY A 150 3.30 33.68 1.75
N GLU A 151 2.84 33.71 3.00
CA GLU A 151 3.66 34.04 4.17
C GLU A 151 3.94 32.78 5.02
N PHE A 152 5.20 32.60 5.43
CA PHE A 152 5.61 31.55 6.36
C PHE A 152 5.44 32.02 7.81
N LEU A 153 4.44 31.50 8.49
CA LEU A 153 4.15 31.81 9.88
C LEU A 153 4.75 30.73 10.80
N PRO A 154 5.47 31.12 11.86
CA PRO A 154 5.96 30.16 12.84
C PRO A 154 4.79 29.51 13.59
N VAL A 155 4.85 28.19 13.73
CA VAL A 155 3.90 27.38 14.50
C VAL A 155 4.69 26.64 15.58
N ASP A 156 4.09 26.54 16.76
CA ASP A 156 4.64 25.71 17.82
C ASP A 156 4.44 24.22 17.50
N TRP A 157 5.35 23.39 18.01
CA TRP A 157 5.18 21.95 17.91
C TRP A 157 3.88 21.52 18.62
N PRO A 158 3.15 20.52 18.09
CA PRO A 158 2.01 19.95 18.80
C PRO A 158 2.41 19.56 20.23
N GLU A 159 1.58 19.92 21.21
CA GLU A 159 1.82 19.49 22.58
C GLU A 159 1.81 17.96 22.65
N LEU A 160 2.74 17.41 23.42
CA LEU A 160 2.74 15.97 23.67
C LEU A 160 1.57 15.63 24.61
N PRO A 161 0.86 14.51 24.37
CA PRO A 161 -0.13 14.00 25.30
C PRO A 161 0.43 13.91 26.72
N PRO A 162 -0.39 14.19 27.75
CA PRO A 162 0.07 14.12 29.14
C PRO A 162 0.56 12.70 29.45
N SER A 163 1.65 12.56 30.20
CA SER A 163 2.06 11.27 30.73
C SER A 163 1.00 10.78 31.72
N ARG A 164 0.20 9.76 31.39
CA ARG A 164 -0.71 9.20 32.38
C ARG A 164 0.07 8.14 33.18
N PRO A 165 -0.02 8.15 34.52
CA PRO A 165 0.58 7.11 35.36
C PRO A 165 0.07 5.70 35.04
N ASP A 166 -1.06 5.61 34.34
CA ASP A 166 -1.82 4.40 34.10
C ASP A 166 -1.58 3.80 32.70
N ASP A 167 -0.84 4.50 31.83
CA ASP A 167 -0.49 4.03 30.47
C ASP A 167 0.27 2.69 30.53
N GLU A 168 1.05 2.47 31.59
CA GLU A 168 1.76 1.21 31.85
C GLU A 168 0.87 0.13 32.49
N MET A 169 -0.27 0.49 33.11
CA MET A 169 -1.03 -0.40 33.98
C MET A 169 -2.23 -1.07 33.30
N PHE A 170 -2.75 -0.50 32.22
CA PHE A 170 -3.98 -0.99 31.58
C PHE A 170 -3.88 -1.29 30.07
N GLY A 171 -2.74 -1.01 29.40
CA GLY A 171 -2.51 -1.43 28.01
C GLY A 171 -3.54 -0.93 26.99
N HIS A 172 -4.37 0.07 27.35
CA HIS A 172 -5.53 0.47 26.57
C HIS A 172 -5.23 1.53 25.50
N ASP A 173 -4.01 2.05 25.42
CA ASP A 173 -3.63 3.17 24.54
C ASP A 173 -2.45 2.82 23.60
N LEU A 174 -2.19 1.53 23.31
CA LEU A 174 -1.11 1.07 22.42
C LEU A 174 -1.52 1.04 20.93
N ASP A 175 -2.08 2.14 20.46
CA ASP A 175 -2.71 2.25 19.13
C ASP A 175 -1.74 2.66 18.00
N TYR A 176 -0.43 2.73 18.29
CA TYR A 176 0.57 3.19 17.32
C TYR A 176 1.66 2.14 17.09
N PRO A 177 2.05 1.85 15.84
CA PRO A 177 3.11 0.90 15.54
C PRO A 177 4.49 1.56 15.70
N ALA A 178 5.42 0.83 16.30
CA ALA A 178 6.85 1.07 16.19
C ALA A 178 7.51 -0.07 15.42
N PHE A 179 8.56 0.26 14.66
CA PHE A 179 9.29 -0.70 13.83
C PHE A 179 10.67 -0.99 14.40
N GLU A 180 10.70 -1.31 15.68
CA GLU A 180 11.91 -1.75 16.36
C GLU A 180 11.58 -2.88 17.34
N HIS A 181 12.55 -3.77 17.52
CA HIS A 181 12.49 -4.83 18.50
C HIS A 181 13.81 -4.85 19.26
N GLU A 182 13.75 -4.72 20.59
CA GLU A 182 14.94 -4.68 21.46
C GLU A 182 15.97 -3.60 21.06
N GLY A 183 15.50 -2.44 20.58
CA GLY A 183 16.35 -1.32 20.17
C GLY A 183 17.08 -1.54 18.84
N ARG A 184 16.57 -2.42 17.98
CA ARG A 184 17.03 -2.59 16.60
C ARG A 184 15.86 -2.40 15.64
N ASP A 185 16.13 -1.72 14.54
CA ASP A 185 15.19 -1.57 13.45
C ASP A 185 14.66 -2.94 13.01
N SER A 186 13.34 -3.01 12.88
CA SER A 186 12.59 -4.20 12.56
C SER A 186 11.88 -4.02 11.23
N LEU A 187 11.88 -5.09 10.44
CA LEU A 187 11.22 -5.14 9.15
C LEU A 187 9.93 -5.91 9.29
N VAL A 188 8.88 -5.41 8.66
CA VAL A 188 7.59 -6.10 8.66
C VAL A 188 7.66 -7.27 7.67
N SER A 189 7.08 -8.41 8.05
CA SER A 189 6.89 -9.56 7.17
C SER A 189 5.70 -10.41 7.59
N ILE A 190 5.05 -11.06 6.63
CA ILE A 190 3.95 -11.99 6.88
C ILE A 190 4.51 -13.31 7.44
N THR A 191 3.91 -13.80 8.52
CA THR A 191 4.27 -15.09 9.15
C THR A 191 3.66 -16.27 8.39
N PRO A 192 4.07 -17.53 8.68
CA PRO A 192 3.39 -18.69 8.13
C PRO A 192 1.89 -18.73 8.43
N SER A 193 1.47 -18.38 9.65
CA SER A 193 0.05 -18.29 10.05
C SER A 193 -0.69 -17.21 9.27
N GLY A 194 -0.05 -16.07 9.00
CA GLY A 194 -0.60 -15.02 8.14
C GLY A 194 -0.89 -15.52 6.73
N TRP A 195 0.06 -16.25 6.14
CA TRP A 195 -0.13 -16.85 4.81
C TRP A 195 -1.24 -17.90 4.79
N ASP A 196 -1.35 -18.73 5.83
CA ASP A 196 -2.40 -19.74 5.95
C ASP A 196 -3.79 -19.09 6.07
N LEU A 197 -3.92 -18.00 6.83
CA LEU A 197 -5.19 -17.28 6.96
C LEU A 197 -5.60 -16.62 5.64
N VAL A 198 -4.71 -15.87 5.00
CA VAL A 198 -4.97 -15.24 3.69
C VAL A 198 -5.46 -16.26 2.67
N THR A 199 -4.80 -17.41 2.66
CA THR A 199 -5.17 -18.53 1.80
C THR A 199 -6.60 -18.98 2.05
N GLN A 200 -6.94 -19.22 3.30
CA GLN A 200 -8.24 -19.73 3.67
C GLN A 200 -9.35 -18.72 3.32
N GLU A 201 -9.14 -17.45 3.64
CA GLU A 201 -10.09 -16.38 3.36
C GLU A 201 -10.27 -16.17 1.85
N LEU A 202 -9.19 -16.11 1.07
CA LEU A 202 -9.29 -15.92 -0.39
C LEU A 202 -9.85 -17.15 -1.09
N ALA A 203 -9.56 -18.35 -0.60
CA ALA A 203 -10.19 -19.57 -1.11
C ALA A 203 -11.71 -19.58 -0.87
N ALA A 204 -12.14 -19.10 0.30
CA ALA A 204 -13.54 -19.05 0.69
C ALA A 204 -14.33 -17.95 -0.03
N SER A 205 -13.70 -16.82 -0.32
CA SER A 205 -14.33 -15.68 -1.00
C SER A 205 -14.24 -15.71 -2.53
N LEU A 206 -13.49 -16.67 -3.10
CA LEU A 206 -13.27 -16.74 -4.55
C LEU A 206 -14.55 -17.04 -5.32
N GLU A 207 -15.14 -16.00 -5.90
CA GLU A 207 -16.23 -16.10 -6.86
C GLU A 207 -15.68 -16.09 -8.29
N VAL A 208 -15.86 -17.20 -9.01
CA VAL A 208 -15.41 -17.31 -10.41
C VAL A 208 -16.43 -16.63 -11.33
N PRO A 209 -16.05 -15.59 -12.09
CA PRO A 209 -16.97 -14.92 -13.00
C PRO A 209 -17.46 -15.86 -14.10
N THR A 210 -18.73 -15.72 -14.49
CA THR A 210 -19.31 -16.48 -15.60
C THR A 210 -18.65 -16.18 -16.96
N SER A 211 -17.99 -15.03 -17.07
CA SER A 211 -17.18 -14.64 -18.24
C SER A 211 -15.89 -15.46 -18.39
N LEU A 212 -15.45 -16.17 -17.34
CA LEU A 212 -14.24 -17.01 -17.35
C LEU A 212 -14.59 -18.49 -17.06
N PRO A 213 -15.34 -19.16 -17.96
CA PRO A 213 -15.85 -20.51 -17.70
C PRO A 213 -14.73 -21.56 -17.56
N ASP A 214 -13.56 -21.33 -18.16
CA ASP A 214 -12.43 -22.25 -18.07
C ASP A 214 -11.65 -22.11 -16.76
N LEU A 215 -11.72 -20.95 -16.09
CA LEU A 215 -11.06 -20.73 -14.80
C LEU A 215 -11.55 -21.74 -13.75
N ARG A 216 -12.86 -21.98 -13.68
CA ARG A 216 -13.44 -22.95 -12.73
C ARG A 216 -12.86 -24.35 -12.95
N LYS A 217 -12.77 -24.79 -14.22
CA LYS A 217 -12.25 -26.12 -14.57
C LYS A 217 -10.77 -26.27 -14.19
N LEU A 218 -9.98 -25.21 -14.39
CA LEU A 218 -8.56 -25.19 -14.03
C LEU A 218 -8.38 -25.29 -12.51
N LEU A 219 -9.19 -24.55 -11.74
CA LEU A 219 -9.19 -24.61 -10.28
C LEU A 219 -9.62 -25.99 -9.76
N ASP A 220 -10.69 -26.57 -10.31
CA ASP A 220 -11.18 -27.90 -9.94
C ASP A 220 -10.16 -29.02 -10.25
N SER A 221 -9.26 -28.77 -11.21
CA SER A 221 -8.19 -29.69 -11.59
C SER A 221 -6.86 -29.38 -10.90
N GLU A 222 -6.84 -28.44 -9.95
CA GLU A 222 -5.63 -27.97 -9.24
C GLU A 222 -4.53 -27.44 -10.18
N LEU A 223 -4.90 -26.97 -11.37
CA LEU A 223 -3.99 -26.41 -12.38
C LEU A 223 -3.75 -24.92 -12.13
N TYR A 224 -3.21 -24.60 -10.97
CA TYR A 224 -3.09 -23.23 -10.44
C TYR A 224 -2.29 -22.27 -11.33
N ASP A 225 -1.14 -22.69 -11.85
CA ASP A 225 -0.35 -21.87 -12.79
C ASP A 225 -1.15 -21.51 -14.04
N SER A 226 -1.95 -22.45 -14.55
CA SER A 226 -2.80 -22.20 -15.71
C SER A 226 -3.99 -21.31 -15.38
N ALA A 227 -4.59 -21.48 -14.19
CA ALA A 227 -5.66 -20.60 -13.70
C ALA A 227 -5.19 -19.15 -13.55
N VAL A 228 -4.01 -18.93 -12.97
CA VAL A 228 -3.40 -17.59 -12.88
C VAL A 228 -3.15 -16.98 -14.27
N ARG A 229 -2.67 -17.78 -15.23
CA ARG A 229 -2.47 -17.33 -16.62
C ARG A 229 -3.77 -16.92 -17.29
N GLU A 230 -4.84 -17.70 -17.09
CA GLU A 230 -6.15 -17.43 -17.66
C GLU A 230 -6.69 -16.06 -17.20
N VAL A 231 -6.68 -15.81 -15.89
CA VAL A 231 -7.09 -14.49 -15.36
C VAL A 231 -6.17 -13.39 -15.87
N GLY A 232 -4.87 -13.66 -15.99
CA GLY A 232 -3.95 -12.66 -16.49
C GLY A 232 -4.15 -12.29 -17.96
N ILE A 233 -4.58 -13.24 -18.79
CA ILE A 233 -5.00 -12.98 -20.17
C ILE A 233 -6.27 -12.12 -20.18
N ALA A 234 -7.23 -12.42 -19.29
CA ALA A 234 -8.47 -11.66 -19.18
C ALA A 234 -8.21 -10.19 -18.79
N ILE A 235 -7.32 -9.92 -17.83
CA ILE A 235 -6.90 -8.56 -17.46
C ILE A 235 -6.24 -7.85 -18.63
N GLU A 236 -5.28 -8.48 -19.32
CA GLU A 236 -4.64 -7.87 -20.49
C GLU A 236 -5.64 -7.53 -21.59
N SER A 237 -6.62 -8.41 -21.82
CA SER A 237 -7.67 -8.17 -22.81
C SER A 237 -8.55 -6.99 -22.41
N ALA A 238 -8.99 -6.91 -21.14
CA ALA A 238 -9.81 -5.83 -20.63
C ALA A 238 -9.08 -4.47 -20.69
N LEU A 239 -7.79 -4.44 -20.35
CA LEU A 239 -6.95 -3.24 -20.48
C LEU A 239 -6.81 -2.78 -21.94
N ARG A 240 -6.58 -3.72 -22.86
CA ARG A 240 -6.48 -3.42 -24.30
C ARG A 240 -7.78 -2.82 -24.84
N GLU A 241 -8.91 -3.40 -24.45
CA GLU A 241 -10.23 -2.89 -24.81
C GLU A 241 -10.46 -1.48 -24.24
N ALA A 242 -10.15 -1.27 -22.96
CA ALA A 242 -10.34 0.02 -22.29
C ALA A 242 -9.52 1.15 -22.94
N VAL A 243 -8.25 0.88 -23.25
CA VAL A 243 -7.34 1.85 -23.89
C VAL A 243 -7.60 1.99 -25.39
N GLY A 244 -8.24 1.00 -26.03
CA GLY A 244 -8.48 0.98 -27.47
C GLY A 244 -7.24 0.58 -28.29
N VAL A 245 -6.38 -0.29 -27.76
CA VAL A 245 -5.15 -0.76 -28.45
C VAL A 245 -5.14 -2.28 -28.60
N GLU A 246 -4.91 -2.78 -29.81
CA GLU A 246 -4.93 -4.23 -30.09
C GLU A 246 -3.62 -4.95 -29.66
N ASP A 247 -2.47 -4.28 -29.80
CA ASP A 247 -1.14 -4.87 -29.59
C ASP A 247 -0.44 -4.46 -28.28
N GLY A 248 -1.17 -3.85 -27.35
CA GLY A 248 -0.64 -3.45 -26.05
C GLY A 248 -0.36 -4.66 -25.14
N TYR A 249 0.78 -4.68 -24.43
CA TYR A 249 1.10 -5.73 -23.46
C TYR A 249 1.99 -5.24 -22.30
N GLY A 250 1.97 -5.99 -21.20
CA GLY A 250 2.89 -5.82 -20.07
C GLY A 250 2.78 -4.48 -19.35
N GLN A 251 3.90 -4.05 -18.75
CA GLN A 251 4.00 -2.80 -17.99
C GLN A 251 3.68 -1.55 -18.83
N LYS A 252 3.91 -1.60 -20.14
CA LYS A 252 3.54 -0.50 -21.03
C LYS A 252 2.02 -0.32 -21.08
N LEU A 253 1.27 -1.41 -21.24
CA LEU A 253 -0.19 -1.38 -21.24
C LEU A 253 -0.77 -0.86 -19.91
N ALA A 254 -0.15 -1.20 -18.78
CA ALA A 254 -0.51 -0.63 -17.49
C ALA A 254 -0.32 0.90 -17.46
N GLY A 255 0.81 1.40 -17.97
CA GLY A 255 1.07 2.84 -18.08
C GLY A 255 0.09 3.54 -19.00
N ASP A 256 -0.22 2.94 -20.14
CA ASP A 256 -1.18 3.46 -21.12
C ASP A 256 -2.60 3.55 -20.51
N PHE A 257 -3.01 2.55 -19.72
CA PHE A 257 -4.30 2.56 -19.01
C PHE A 257 -4.35 3.63 -17.91
N VAL A 258 -3.31 3.78 -17.09
CA VAL A 258 -3.26 4.85 -16.08
C VAL A 258 -3.29 6.23 -16.73
N ALA A 259 -2.59 6.41 -17.84
CA ALA A 259 -2.67 7.66 -18.63
C ALA A 259 -4.09 7.88 -19.17
N HIS A 260 -4.74 6.84 -19.68
CA HIS A 260 -6.14 6.89 -20.14
C HIS A 260 -7.09 7.31 -19.01
N MET A 261 -6.96 6.73 -17.81
CA MET A 261 -7.76 7.12 -16.65
C MET A 261 -7.57 8.59 -16.26
N LYS A 262 -6.35 9.09 -16.35
CA LYS A 262 -6.01 10.49 -16.04
C LYS A 262 -6.65 11.45 -17.04
N ASP A 263 -6.49 11.15 -18.33
CA ASP A 263 -6.80 12.10 -19.40
C ASP A 263 -8.28 12.04 -19.81
N GLU A 264 -8.91 10.87 -19.75
CA GLU A 264 -10.28 10.67 -20.23
C GLU A 264 -11.33 10.50 -19.13
N LEU A 265 -10.94 10.02 -17.94
CA LEU A 265 -11.88 9.74 -16.85
C LEU A 265 -11.78 10.73 -15.68
N PHE A 266 -10.87 11.71 -15.76
CA PHE A 266 -10.61 12.70 -14.71
C PHE A 266 -10.48 12.08 -13.30
N ALA A 267 -9.90 10.88 -13.23
CA ALA A 267 -9.74 10.16 -11.97
C ALA A 267 -8.83 10.95 -11.02
N TYR A 268 -9.17 10.96 -9.72
CA TYR A 268 -8.36 11.57 -8.69
C TYR A 268 -6.96 10.93 -8.63
N ASN A 269 -5.92 11.73 -8.33
CA ASN A 269 -4.53 11.27 -8.26
C ASN A 269 -4.35 10.01 -7.39
N THR A 270 -5.06 9.93 -6.26
CA THR A 270 -5.05 8.76 -5.37
C THR A 270 -5.46 7.48 -6.07
N ILE A 271 -6.53 7.52 -6.87
CA ILE A 271 -7.01 6.37 -7.65
C ILE A 271 -5.96 5.97 -8.70
N LEU A 272 -5.36 6.95 -9.38
CA LEU A 272 -4.32 6.70 -10.37
C LEU A 272 -3.11 5.98 -9.76
N GLU A 273 -2.65 6.39 -8.57
CA GLU A 273 -1.52 5.75 -7.89
C GLU A 273 -1.88 4.35 -7.37
N ILE A 274 -3.11 4.14 -6.86
CA ILE A 274 -3.60 2.81 -6.47
C ILE A 274 -3.57 1.85 -7.69
N PHE A 275 -4.15 2.25 -8.82
CA PHE A 275 -4.17 1.41 -10.02
C PHE A 275 -2.78 1.21 -10.60
N ARG A 276 -1.93 2.24 -10.59
CA ARG A 276 -0.53 2.14 -11.00
C ARG A 276 0.18 1.04 -10.21
N LEU A 277 0.08 1.05 -8.88
CA LEU A 277 0.71 0.03 -8.04
C LEU A 277 0.13 -1.36 -8.31
N ARG A 278 -1.20 -1.52 -8.28
CA ARG A 278 -1.88 -2.81 -8.47
C ARG A 278 -1.57 -3.43 -9.83
N LEU A 279 -1.56 -2.63 -10.89
CA LEU A 279 -1.20 -3.11 -12.23
C LEU A 279 0.29 -3.47 -12.31
N ARG A 280 1.17 -2.65 -11.73
CA ARG A 280 2.62 -2.93 -11.74
C ARG A 280 2.95 -4.21 -10.99
N THR A 281 2.40 -4.40 -9.79
CA THR A 281 2.58 -5.61 -8.97
C THR A 281 2.01 -6.83 -9.69
N PHE A 282 0.80 -6.72 -10.22
CA PHE A 282 0.19 -7.76 -11.06
C PHE A 282 1.11 -8.15 -12.21
N PHE A 283 1.58 -7.20 -13.04
CA PHE A 283 2.42 -7.53 -14.18
C PHE A 283 3.78 -8.10 -13.76
N LYS A 284 4.38 -7.57 -12.69
CA LYS A 284 5.72 -7.97 -12.23
C LYS A 284 5.73 -9.35 -11.56
N PHE A 285 4.76 -9.64 -10.69
CA PHE A 285 4.76 -10.80 -9.82
C PHE A 285 3.81 -11.90 -10.27
N VAL A 286 2.77 -11.55 -11.02
CA VAL A 286 1.77 -12.50 -11.50
C VAL A 286 1.97 -12.75 -12.99
N ARG A 287 1.70 -11.75 -13.83
CA ARG A 287 1.64 -11.98 -15.26
C ARG A 287 2.97 -12.42 -15.88
N ASN A 288 4.06 -11.67 -15.66
CA ASN A 288 5.34 -11.95 -16.31
C ASN A 288 5.96 -13.30 -15.86
N PRO A 289 6.01 -13.64 -14.56
CA PRO A 289 6.55 -14.93 -14.13
C PRO A 289 5.77 -16.10 -14.74
N HIS A 290 4.44 -16.02 -14.71
CA HIS A 290 3.57 -17.07 -15.23
C HIS A 290 3.51 -17.11 -16.77
N ALA A 291 3.77 -16.00 -17.47
CA ALA A 291 3.86 -15.99 -18.93
C ALA A 291 5.08 -16.75 -19.46
N HIS A 292 6.22 -16.62 -18.77
CA HIS A 292 7.52 -17.06 -19.29
C HIS A 292 8.04 -18.33 -18.63
N ASN A 293 7.55 -18.67 -17.43
CA ASN A 293 8.03 -19.82 -16.66
C ASN A 293 6.86 -20.70 -16.24
N LYS A 294 7.14 -22.00 -16.09
CA LYS A 294 6.25 -22.89 -15.32
C LYS A 294 6.62 -22.71 -13.86
N ILE A 295 5.65 -22.27 -13.06
CA ILE A 295 5.86 -21.99 -11.65
C ILE A 295 5.01 -22.96 -10.85
N GLU A 296 5.66 -23.70 -9.96
CA GLU A 296 4.92 -24.44 -8.94
C GLU A 296 4.42 -23.44 -7.89
N LEU A 297 3.11 -23.28 -7.85
CA LEU A 297 2.45 -22.49 -6.83
C LEU A 297 1.84 -23.41 -5.78
N ALA A 298 2.06 -23.07 -4.52
CA ALA A 298 1.19 -23.57 -3.46
C ALA A 298 -0.24 -23.06 -3.74
N SER A 299 -1.24 -23.92 -3.51
CA SER A 299 -2.67 -23.60 -3.67
C SER A 299 -3.02 -22.25 -3.03
N ALA A 300 -2.56 -22.07 -1.80
CA ALA A 300 -2.50 -20.83 -1.04
C ALA A 300 -2.19 -19.57 -1.85
N HIS A 301 -0.97 -19.51 -2.35
CA HIS A 301 -0.47 -18.37 -3.10
C HIS A 301 -1.25 -18.20 -4.41
N ALA A 302 -1.60 -19.29 -5.08
CA ALA A 302 -2.35 -19.23 -6.33
C ALA A 302 -3.74 -18.62 -6.17
N LEU A 303 -4.51 -19.09 -5.18
CA LEU A 303 -5.85 -18.57 -4.91
C LEU A 303 -5.79 -17.09 -4.54
N ALA A 304 -4.75 -16.68 -3.79
CA ALA A 304 -4.54 -15.28 -3.48
C ALA A 304 -4.34 -14.43 -4.74
N LEU A 305 -3.39 -14.83 -5.59
CA LEU A 305 -3.11 -14.12 -6.84
C LEU A 305 -4.35 -14.07 -7.74
N ILE A 306 -5.13 -15.14 -7.80
CA ILE A 306 -6.36 -15.22 -8.61
C ILE A 306 -7.42 -14.27 -8.07
N ALA A 307 -7.72 -14.31 -6.77
CA ALA A 307 -8.73 -13.45 -6.16
C ALA A 307 -8.39 -11.97 -6.36
N HIS A 308 -7.14 -11.56 -6.06
CA HIS A 308 -6.67 -10.20 -6.32
C HIS A 308 -6.78 -9.80 -7.80
N SER A 309 -6.43 -10.71 -8.70
CA SER A 309 -6.51 -10.48 -10.14
C SER A 309 -7.97 -10.35 -10.62
N LEU A 310 -8.91 -11.11 -10.05
CA LEU A 310 -10.33 -11.00 -10.39
C LEU A 310 -10.94 -9.69 -9.89
N HIS A 311 -10.59 -9.23 -8.69
CA HIS A 311 -11.00 -7.90 -8.23
C HIS A 311 -10.45 -6.80 -9.15
N LEU A 312 -9.18 -6.88 -9.53
CA LEU A 312 -8.58 -5.94 -10.47
C LEU A 312 -9.28 -5.98 -11.85
N LEU A 313 -9.66 -7.16 -12.33
CA LEU A 313 -10.41 -7.32 -13.57
C LEU A 313 -11.78 -6.65 -13.49
N ASP A 314 -12.52 -6.86 -12.40
CA ASP A 314 -13.84 -6.26 -12.19
C ASP A 314 -13.73 -4.73 -12.14
N ASP A 315 -12.77 -4.21 -11.38
CA ASP A 315 -12.46 -2.79 -11.28
C ASP A 315 -12.20 -2.17 -12.67
N ILE A 316 -11.35 -2.79 -13.50
CA ILE A 316 -11.05 -2.34 -14.87
C ILE A 316 -12.32 -2.34 -15.74
N GLN A 317 -13.14 -3.38 -15.63
CA GLN A 317 -14.38 -3.50 -16.41
C GLN A 317 -15.41 -2.46 -15.98
N GLN A 318 -15.56 -2.20 -14.68
CA GLN A 318 -16.48 -1.20 -14.16
C GLN A 318 -16.10 0.20 -14.66
N ILE A 319 -14.82 0.58 -14.49
CA ILE A 319 -14.27 1.86 -14.97
C ILE A 319 -14.51 2.04 -16.47
N SER A 320 -14.37 0.96 -17.25
CA SER A 320 -14.56 0.99 -18.70
C SER A 320 -16.04 1.07 -19.12
N ARG A 321 -16.97 0.52 -18.32
CA ARG A 321 -18.42 0.57 -18.58
C ARG A 321 -19.02 1.92 -18.26
N ASP A 322 -18.58 2.58 -17.19
CA ASP A 322 -19.09 3.90 -16.77
C ASP A 322 -18.86 4.99 -17.83
N LYS A 323 -17.93 4.77 -18.77
CA LYS A 323 -17.69 5.62 -19.94
C LYS A 323 -18.76 5.50 -21.04
N ASN A 324 -19.40 4.34 -21.15
CA ASN A 324 -20.35 4.01 -22.22
C ASN A 324 -21.82 4.25 -21.82
N ALA A 325 -22.07 4.72 -20.59
CA ALA A 325 -23.38 5.07 -20.05
C ALA A 325 -23.63 6.59 -20.14
#